data_AF-A0A0M8P145-F1
#
_entry.id   AF-A0A0M8P145-F1
#
_cell.length_a   1.000
_cell.length_b   1.000
_cell.length_c   1.000
_cell.angle_alpha   90.00
_cell.angle_beta   90.00
_cell.angle_gamma   90.00
#
_symmetry.space_group_name_H-M   'P 1'
#
loop_
_entity.id
_entity.type
_entity.pdbx_description
1 polymer ?
#
loop_
_entity_poly.entity_id
_entity_poly.type
_entity_poly.pdbx_seq_one_letter_code
_entity_poly.pdbx_strand_id
1 'polypeptide(L)'
;MQTYFCTILIPLLLFPVNPEKLLQSLLFNISLLPPASYISTMDIPRQFPDVHWIWRGGISFVYEVHPRIVVKVPKSGEFESGQFQKELEIYQVFSQNPPCSSIVQCFLFSGSGIFLEYMRGKSISSRIQNNHIRDQQTMVVNKVEKLEPLLLRKEWINDLAQAVAFLESLNLAHGDLRPENVLLDRNRLRLSDFDCTATIGTNYEACMAPYGRLLNTKESDQGECGTPSFLGPRIEQFALGSLYYLINYGFEVYGDRCLDEDPYEHGPKVVELLQNMEFPTLDGNPLIDNIIDKCWHKKYATVSELATHTRSLLTETTDAMESRKKESSEVETLVKTISKRWRMALRRITHWIFYDLGVWCRSLLHSVYRKITITERDSGDDRDGVDESCLEEEFISKREFCQDLEKRGLLHALCSGEPEQIGFTFDWYRHSVYSETLNPS
;
A
#
# COMPACT_ATOMS: atom_id res chain seq x y z
N MET A 1 -34.60 -11.75 34.49
CA MET A 1 -34.13 -10.35 34.55
C MET A 1 -32.82 -10.38 35.32
N GLN A 2 -31.71 -9.88 34.75
CA GLN A 2 -30.41 -9.63 35.41
C GLN A 2 -29.66 -10.88 35.99
N THR A 3 -28.33 -11.04 35.86
CA THR A 3 -27.32 -10.25 35.10
C THR A 3 -26.19 -11.15 34.59
N TYR A 4 -25.69 -10.82 33.40
CA TYR A 4 -24.41 -11.20 32.78
C TYR A 4 -23.24 -11.53 33.74
N PHE A 5 -22.52 -12.63 33.48
CA PHE A 5 -21.06 -12.63 33.20
C PHE A 5 -20.52 -14.05 32.90
N CYS A 6 -20.44 -14.44 31.62
CA CYS A 6 -19.53 -15.47 31.08
C CYS A 6 -19.62 -15.56 29.54
N THR A 7 -18.67 -16.28 28.92
CA THR A 7 -18.65 -16.67 27.49
C THR A 7 -18.83 -15.56 26.44
N ILE A 8 -17.77 -14.76 26.24
CA ILE A 8 -17.40 -14.25 24.91
C ILE A 8 -15.94 -14.65 24.64
N LEU A 9 -15.74 -15.87 24.17
CA LEU A 9 -14.50 -16.39 23.55
C LEU A 9 -14.78 -17.80 23.04
N ILE A 10 -14.44 -18.08 21.76
CA ILE A 10 -14.76 -19.31 21.02
C ILE A 10 -16.29 -19.41 20.74
N PRO A 11 -16.75 -19.64 19.49
CA PRO A 11 -16.05 -20.24 18.34
C PRO A 11 -15.63 -19.25 17.24
N LEU A 12 -14.46 -19.50 16.65
CA LEU A 12 -13.98 -18.83 15.42
C LEU A 12 -13.07 -19.76 14.58
N LEU A 13 -13.26 -21.09 14.71
CA LEU A 13 -12.36 -22.11 14.17
C LEU A 13 -13.04 -23.31 13.47
N LEU A 14 -14.36 -23.42 13.55
CA LEU A 14 -15.14 -24.45 12.86
C LEU A 14 -16.44 -23.84 12.31
N PHE A 15 -16.94 -24.46 11.23
CA PHE A 15 -18.09 -24.07 10.39
C PHE A 15 -17.86 -22.86 9.45
N PRO A 16 -18.36 -22.95 8.19
CA PRO A 16 -18.27 -21.85 7.24
C PRO A 16 -19.21 -20.73 7.67
N VAL A 17 -18.74 -19.49 7.57
CA VAL A 17 -19.60 -18.31 7.75
C VAL A 17 -20.63 -18.33 6.62
N ASN A 18 -21.92 -18.48 6.95
CA ASN A 18 -22.99 -18.39 5.93
C ASN A 18 -22.84 -17.03 5.22
N PRO A 19 -22.62 -16.99 3.89
CA PRO A 19 -22.43 -15.74 3.17
C PRO A 19 -23.66 -14.84 3.24
N GLU A 20 -24.87 -15.38 3.43
CA GLU A 20 -26.06 -14.57 3.71
C GLU A 20 -25.94 -13.82 5.04
N LYS A 21 -25.33 -14.41 6.08
CA LYS A 21 -25.11 -13.71 7.36
C LYS A 21 -23.96 -12.70 7.28
N LEU A 22 -22.93 -12.97 6.46
CA LEU A 22 -21.89 -11.98 6.18
C LEU A 22 -22.44 -10.80 5.38
N LEU A 23 -23.23 -11.08 4.34
CA LEU A 23 -23.87 -10.07 3.50
C LEU A 23 -24.96 -9.32 4.26
N GLN A 24 -25.76 -9.98 5.10
CA GLN A 24 -26.69 -9.33 6.03
C GLN A 24 -25.94 -8.48 7.06
N SER A 25 -24.79 -8.90 7.59
CA SER A 25 -23.99 -8.07 8.51
C SER A 25 -23.45 -6.81 7.82
N LEU A 26 -22.92 -6.94 6.60
CA LEU A 26 -22.51 -5.81 5.77
C LEU A 26 -23.69 -4.90 5.41
N LEU A 27 -24.81 -5.46 4.96
CA LEU A 27 -26.02 -4.71 4.61
C LEU A 27 -26.71 -4.09 5.84
N PHE A 28 -26.61 -4.70 7.02
CA PHE A 28 -27.10 -4.15 8.28
C PHE A 28 -26.26 -2.92 8.66
N ASN A 29 -24.93 -3.06 8.67
CA ASN A 29 -24.01 -1.94 8.90
C ASN A 29 -24.17 -0.81 7.87
N ILE A 30 -24.46 -1.13 6.60
CA ILE A 30 -24.76 -0.13 5.56
C ILE A 30 -26.15 0.48 5.76
N SER A 31 -27.17 -0.29 6.13
CA SER A 31 -28.54 0.22 6.38
C SER A 31 -28.65 1.09 7.63
N LEU A 32 -27.67 0.98 8.52
CA LEU A 32 -27.52 1.82 9.69
C LEU A 32 -26.92 3.20 9.33
N LEU A 33 -26.04 3.30 8.32
CA LEU A 33 -25.46 4.58 7.90
C LEU A 33 -26.58 5.58 7.52
N PRO A 34 -26.63 6.80 8.08
CA PRO A 34 -27.77 7.67 7.89
C PRO A 34 -27.79 8.29 6.48
N PRO A 35 -28.98 8.65 5.95
CA PRO A 35 -29.05 9.61 4.86
C PRO A 35 -28.34 10.90 5.29
N ALA A 36 -27.38 11.37 4.49
CA ALA A 36 -26.39 12.37 4.89
C ALA A 36 -26.95 13.80 5.14
N SER A 37 -28.28 13.98 5.18
CA SER A 37 -28.95 15.27 5.38
C SER A 37 -29.03 15.75 6.85
N TYR A 38 -28.74 14.90 7.84
CA TYR A 38 -28.87 15.22 9.27
C TYR A 38 -27.78 14.57 10.15
N ILE A 39 -26.52 15.02 10.03
CA ILE A 39 -25.43 14.55 10.90
C ILE A 39 -24.57 15.73 11.37
N SER A 40 -24.58 16.00 12.68
CA SER A 40 -23.55 16.81 13.35
C SER A 40 -22.29 15.97 13.56
N THR A 41 -21.10 16.56 13.39
CA THR A 41 -19.81 15.85 13.39
C THR A 41 -19.43 15.18 14.72
N MET A 42 -20.20 15.36 15.78
CA MET A 42 -19.98 14.70 17.08
C MET A 42 -20.72 13.36 17.25
N ASP A 43 -21.65 13.00 16.37
CA ASP A 43 -22.61 11.92 16.66
C ASP A 43 -22.44 10.63 15.83
N ILE A 44 -21.62 10.61 14.76
CA ILE A 44 -21.31 9.37 14.01
C ILE A 44 -20.75 8.26 14.93
N PRO A 45 -19.73 8.50 15.78
CA PRO A 45 -19.18 7.46 16.66
C PRO A 45 -20.13 7.04 17.79
N ARG A 46 -21.24 7.75 17.98
CA ARG A 46 -22.29 7.43 18.97
C ARG A 46 -23.43 6.62 18.37
N GLN A 47 -23.67 6.73 17.07
CA GLN A 47 -24.70 5.98 16.37
C GLN A 47 -24.15 4.66 15.80
N PHE A 48 -22.90 4.62 15.32
CA PHE A 48 -22.31 3.45 14.66
C PHE A 48 -20.93 3.10 15.24
N PRO A 49 -20.88 2.51 16.45
CA PRO A 49 -19.61 2.22 17.14
C PRO A 49 -18.72 1.21 16.39
N ASP A 50 -19.32 0.35 15.55
CA ASP A 50 -18.62 -0.72 14.83
C ASP A 50 -18.09 -0.31 13.45
N VAL A 51 -18.42 0.89 12.95
CA VAL A 51 -17.94 1.39 11.66
C VAL A 51 -16.67 2.22 11.87
N HIS A 52 -15.51 1.63 11.59
CA HIS A 52 -14.23 2.33 11.75
C HIS A 52 -14.04 3.39 10.65
N TRP A 53 -14.25 4.66 11.00
CA TRP A 53 -14.02 5.79 10.11
C TRP A 53 -12.52 6.06 9.92
N ILE A 54 -12.06 6.03 8.67
CA ILE A 54 -10.63 6.15 8.34
C ILE A 54 -10.26 7.59 7.96
N TRP A 55 -11.07 8.26 7.14
CA TRP A 55 -10.67 9.54 6.53
C TRP A 55 -11.82 10.46 6.09
N ARG A 56 -11.50 11.74 5.90
CA ARG A 56 -12.39 12.83 5.49
C ARG A 56 -11.76 13.63 4.35
N GLY A 57 -12.32 13.54 3.15
CA GLY A 57 -11.85 14.26 1.99
C GLY A 57 -12.53 15.62 1.78
N GLY A 58 -12.23 16.23 0.63
CA GLY A 58 -12.94 17.42 0.13
C GLY A 58 -14.40 17.13 -0.19
N ILE A 59 -14.67 16.08 -0.98
CA ILE A 59 -16.02 15.72 -1.44
C ILE A 59 -16.62 14.46 -0.80
N SER A 60 -15.83 13.70 -0.04
CA SER A 60 -16.16 12.32 0.37
C SER A 60 -15.72 11.98 1.80
N PHE A 61 -16.17 10.81 2.27
CA PHE A 61 -15.72 10.13 3.49
C PHE A 61 -15.20 8.73 3.13
N VAL A 62 -14.27 8.19 3.90
CA VAL A 62 -13.80 6.80 3.75
C VAL A 62 -13.97 6.03 5.07
N TYR A 63 -14.64 4.88 4.98
CA TYR A 63 -14.93 3.99 6.10
C TYR A 63 -14.32 2.60 5.87
N GLU A 64 -13.81 1.96 6.92
CA GLU A 64 -13.52 0.53 6.91
C GLU A 64 -14.83 -0.25 6.92
N VAL A 65 -14.99 -1.20 6.01
CA VAL A 65 -16.12 -2.16 6.00
C VAL A 65 -15.66 -3.60 6.18
N HIS A 66 -14.36 -3.86 6.03
CA HIS A 66 -13.71 -5.14 6.27
C HIS A 66 -12.18 -4.89 6.39
N PRO A 67 -11.40 -5.71 7.14
CA PRO A 67 -9.94 -5.54 7.26
C PRO A 67 -9.09 -5.63 5.96
N ARG A 68 -9.72 -5.70 4.79
CA ARG A 68 -9.12 -5.60 3.45
C ARG A 68 -9.86 -4.62 2.50
N ILE A 69 -10.99 -4.04 2.91
CA ILE A 69 -11.87 -3.24 2.04
C ILE A 69 -12.34 -1.97 2.77
N VAL A 70 -12.16 -0.82 2.11
CA VAL A 70 -12.76 0.45 2.50
C VAL A 70 -13.87 0.82 1.53
N VAL A 71 -14.80 1.68 1.94
CA VAL A 71 -15.77 2.32 1.05
C VAL A 71 -15.58 3.84 1.08
N LYS A 72 -15.36 4.44 -0.10
CA LYS A 72 -15.41 5.88 -0.33
C LYS A 72 -16.84 6.27 -0.67
N VAL A 73 -17.44 7.17 0.10
CA VAL A 73 -18.85 7.57 0.05
C VAL A 73 -18.94 9.08 -0.15
N PRO A 74 -19.80 9.59 -1.06
CA PRO A 74 -19.92 11.02 -1.30
C PRO A 74 -20.54 11.74 -0.09
N LYS A 75 -20.24 13.03 0.06
CA LYS A 75 -20.96 13.92 0.97
C LYS A 75 -22.32 14.32 0.37
N SER A 76 -23.23 14.72 1.25
CA SER A 76 -24.46 15.42 0.86
C SER A 76 -24.16 16.77 0.23
N GLY A 77 -24.38 16.90 -1.08
CA GLY A 77 -24.28 18.17 -1.81
C GLY A 77 -24.32 17.93 -3.32
N GLU A 78 -24.89 18.85 -4.10
CA GLU A 78 -24.95 18.73 -5.56
C GLU A 78 -23.56 18.79 -6.19
N PHE A 79 -22.68 19.65 -5.66
CA PHE A 79 -21.29 19.75 -6.11
C PHE A 79 -20.51 18.48 -5.80
N GLU A 80 -20.56 17.99 -4.55
CA GLU A 80 -19.86 16.78 -4.13
C GLU A 80 -20.36 15.54 -4.87
N SER A 81 -21.66 15.42 -5.11
CA SER A 81 -22.24 14.35 -5.93
C SER A 81 -21.78 14.45 -7.39
N GLY A 82 -21.73 15.66 -7.96
CA GLY A 82 -21.28 15.90 -9.32
C GLY A 82 -19.79 15.62 -9.54
N GLN A 83 -18.94 15.88 -8.55
CA GLN A 83 -17.51 15.51 -8.61
C GLN A 83 -17.33 13.99 -8.41
N PHE A 84 -18.05 13.37 -7.46
CA PHE A 84 -18.01 11.92 -7.24
C PHE A 84 -18.47 11.13 -8.47
N GLN A 85 -19.44 11.66 -9.22
CA GLN A 85 -19.88 11.07 -10.49
C GLN A 85 -18.77 11.04 -11.56
N LYS A 86 -17.82 11.99 -11.55
CA LYS A 86 -16.63 11.92 -12.42
C LYS A 86 -15.70 10.77 -12.00
N GLU A 87 -15.46 10.60 -10.70
CA GLU A 87 -14.61 9.49 -10.22
C GLU A 87 -15.22 8.12 -10.59
N LEU A 88 -16.56 8.00 -10.53
CA LEU A 88 -17.28 6.81 -11.01
C LEU A 88 -17.07 6.56 -12.52
N GLU A 89 -16.97 7.59 -13.34
CA GLU A 89 -16.63 7.46 -14.77
C GLU A 89 -15.19 6.96 -14.97
N ILE A 90 -14.23 7.38 -14.13
CA ILE A 90 -12.85 6.86 -14.16
C ILE A 90 -12.81 5.37 -13.78
N TYR A 91 -13.49 4.95 -12.71
CA TYR A 91 -13.59 3.51 -12.38
C TYR A 91 -14.37 2.71 -13.43
N GLN A 92 -15.33 3.33 -14.11
CA GLN A 92 -15.99 2.72 -15.27
C GLN A 92 -15.01 2.48 -16.43
N VAL A 93 -14.05 3.39 -16.69
CA VAL A 93 -12.96 3.15 -17.66
C VAL A 93 -12.01 2.05 -17.18
N PHE A 94 -11.61 2.06 -15.89
CA PHE A 94 -10.73 1.02 -15.34
C PHE A 94 -11.35 -0.39 -15.43
N SER A 95 -12.67 -0.52 -15.20
CA SER A 95 -13.36 -1.82 -15.28
C SER A 95 -13.40 -2.45 -16.68
N GLN A 96 -13.10 -1.66 -17.73
CA GLN A 96 -13.06 -2.11 -19.13
C GLN A 96 -11.64 -2.47 -19.61
N ASN A 97 -10.62 -2.34 -18.75
CA ASN A 97 -9.20 -2.48 -19.11
C ASN A 97 -8.47 -3.46 -18.17
N PRO A 98 -7.30 -4.00 -18.58
CA PRO A 98 -6.48 -4.84 -17.70
C PRO A 98 -6.08 -4.10 -16.41
N PRO A 99 -6.12 -4.73 -15.23
CA PRO A 99 -5.85 -4.06 -13.97
C PRO A 99 -4.37 -3.68 -13.80
N CYS A 100 -4.11 -2.45 -13.35
CA CYS A 100 -2.76 -2.01 -12.96
C CYS A 100 -2.45 -2.40 -11.50
N SER A 101 -1.36 -3.14 -11.29
CA SER A 101 -0.92 -3.58 -9.94
C SER A 101 -0.52 -2.41 -9.02
N SER A 102 -0.14 -1.27 -9.60
CA SER A 102 0.32 -0.08 -8.87
C SER A 102 -0.79 0.95 -8.60
N ILE A 103 -2.05 0.63 -8.91
CA ILE A 103 -3.25 1.40 -8.55
C ILE A 103 -4.04 0.65 -7.48
N VAL A 104 -4.68 1.37 -6.55
CA VAL A 104 -5.59 0.81 -5.54
C VAL A 104 -6.74 0.10 -6.22
N GLN A 105 -6.90 -1.20 -5.94
CA GLN A 105 -7.89 -2.02 -6.61
C GLN A 105 -9.30 -1.62 -6.18
N CYS A 106 -10.15 -1.29 -7.16
CA CYS A 106 -11.58 -1.18 -6.98
C CYS A 106 -12.25 -2.55 -7.17
N PHE A 107 -13.17 -2.91 -6.28
CA PHE A 107 -13.92 -4.17 -6.32
C PHE A 107 -15.36 -3.98 -6.82
N LEU A 108 -15.98 -2.84 -6.47
CA LEU A 108 -17.37 -2.49 -6.79
C LEU A 108 -17.53 -0.97 -6.70
N PHE A 109 -18.34 -0.37 -7.57
CA PHE A 109 -18.68 1.05 -7.49
C PHE A 109 -20.14 1.29 -7.87
N SER A 110 -20.72 2.36 -7.33
CA SER A 110 -22.11 2.79 -7.54
C SER A 110 -22.25 4.26 -7.16
N GLY A 111 -23.39 4.88 -7.51
CA GLY A 111 -23.73 6.25 -7.07
C GLY A 111 -23.75 6.47 -5.56
N SER A 112 -23.77 5.39 -4.75
CA SER A 112 -23.75 5.46 -3.28
C SER A 112 -22.39 5.16 -2.65
N GLY A 113 -21.40 4.69 -3.41
CA GLY A 113 -20.08 4.37 -2.87
C GLY A 113 -19.19 3.53 -3.77
N ILE A 114 -17.88 3.63 -3.54
CA ILE A 114 -16.79 2.93 -4.25
C ILE A 114 -16.01 2.08 -3.24
N PHE A 115 -15.94 0.77 -3.47
CA PHE A 115 -15.30 -0.21 -2.60
C PHE A 115 -13.87 -0.50 -3.08
N LEU A 116 -12.87 -0.18 -2.25
CA LEU A 116 -11.45 -0.16 -2.58
C LEU A 116 -10.62 -1.06 -1.65
N GLU A 117 -9.46 -1.53 -2.12
CA GLU A 117 -8.46 -2.23 -1.28
C GLU A 117 -7.99 -1.35 -0.10
N TYR A 118 -8.02 -1.91 1.11
CA TYR A 118 -7.59 -1.19 2.30
C TYR A 118 -6.06 -1.16 2.44
N MET A 119 -5.50 0.00 2.11
CA MET A 119 -4.07 0.32 2.26
C MET A 119 -3.75 0.77 3.70
N ARG A 120 -3.50 -0.21 4.59
CA ARG A 120 -3.39 -0.02 6.06
C ARG A 120 -2.17 0.78 6.53
N GLY A 121 -1.16 0.98 5.67
CA GLY A 121 0.05 1.73 5.97
C GLY A 121 -0.11 3.25 5.93
N LYS A 122 -1.33 3.75 5.68
CA LYS A 122 -1.65 5.16 5.39
C LYS A 122 -0.93 5.64 4.12
N SER A 123 -0.85 6.96 3.95
CA SER A 123 -0.16 7.60 2.83
C SER A 123 1.36 7.62 3.01
N ILE A 124 2.10 7.73 1.90
CA ILE A 124 3.55 7.90 1.92
C ILE A 124 3.96 9.20 2.64
N SER A 125 3.12 10.24 2.56
CA SER A 125 3.22 11.46 3.38
C SER A 125 3.39 11.13 4.86
N SER A 126 2.50 10.32 5.44
CA SER A 126 2.55 9.96 6.85
C SER A 126 3.78 9.12 7.19
N ARG A 127 4.20 8.19 6.31
CA ARG A 127 5.41 7.37 6.56
C ARG A 127 6.69 8.21 6.53
N ILE A 128 6.80 9.19 5.63
CA ILE A 128 7.99 10.04 5.53
C ILE A 128 8.02 11.11 6.63
N GLN A 129 6.87 11.68 7.01
CA GLN A 129 6.79 12.58 8.17
C GLN A 129 7.25 11.91 9.48
N ASN A 130 6.88 10.64 9.70
CA ASN A 130 7.34 9.85 10.84
C ASN A 130 8.84 9.47 10.81
N ASN A 131 9.56 9.78 9.73
CA ASN A 131 10.98 9.50 9.55
C ASN A 131 11.87 10.77 9.69
N HIS A 132 11.30 11.95 10.00
CA HIS A 132 12.04 13.21 10.13
C HIS A 132 11.64 14.09 11.33
N ILE A 133 12.54 14.99 11.72
CA ILE A 133 12.31 16.03 12.74
C ILE A 133 12.13 17.37 12.04
N ARG A 134 11.03 18.07 12.37
CA ARG A 134 10.76 19.45 11.95
C ARG A 134 10.99 20.43 13.10
N ASP A 135 11.36 21.65 12.73
CA ASP A 135 11.23 22.82 13.59
C ASP A 135 9.75 23.12 13.89
N GLN A 136 9.42 23.54 15.12
CA GLN A 136 8.02 23.72 15.54
C GLN A 136 7.44 25.08 15.17
N GLN A 137 8.28 26.07 14.85
CA GLN A 137 7.87 27.42 14.51
C GLN A 137 7.76 27.61 12.99
N THR A 138 8.71 27.06 12.25
CA THR A 138 8.85 27.23 10.79
C THR A 138 8.41 26.02 9.98
N MET A 139 8.13 24.87 10.63
CA MET A 139 7.81 23.58 10.00
C MET A 139 8.90 23.00 9.08
N VAL A 140 10.08 23.61 9.02
CA VAL A 140 11.25 23.18 8.24
C VAL A 140 11.80 21.86 8.76
N VAL A 141 12.20 20.95 7.86
CA VAL A 141 12.82 19.67 8.20
C VAL A 141 14.28 19.87 8.60
N ASN A 142 14.53 19.99 9.91
CA ASN A 142 15.87 20.14 10.49
C ASN A 142 16.76 18.90 10.32
N LYS A 143 16.15 17.70 10.29
CA LYS A 143 16.88 16.42 10.21
C LYS A 143 15.99 15.31 9.70
N VAL A 144 16.45 14.56 8.69
CA VAL A 144 15.90 13.26 8.35
C VAL A 144 16.58 12.19 9.21
N GLU A 145 15.79 11.44 9.98
CA GLU A 145 16.31 10.41 10.89
C GLU A 145 16.52 9.07 10.17
N LYS A 146 15.66 8.78 9.19
CA LYS A 146 15.65 7.52 8.45
C LYS A 146 15.22 7.74 7.00
N LEU A 147 16.02 7.28 6.06
CA LEU A 147 15.54 7.01 4.69
C LEU A 147 15.17 5.53 4.58
N GLU A 148 14.16 5.24 3.75
CA GLU A 148 13.82 3.87 3.41
C GLU A 148 14.92 3.23 2.53
N PRO A 149 15.09 1.90 2.54
CA PRO A 149 16.15 1.23 1.80
C PRO A 149 16.14 1.57 0.30
N LEU A 150 17.32 1.75 -0.30
CA LEU A 150 17.44 2.21 -1.70
C LEU A 150 16.67 1.34 -2.70
N LEU A 151 16.60 0.03 -2.49
CA LEU A 151 15.80 -0.88 -3.31
C LEU A 151 14.29 -0.55 -3.20
N LEU A 152 13.76 -0.42 -1.98
CA LEU A 152 12.36 -0.04 -1.74
C LEU A 152 12.02 1.34 -2.32
N ARG A 153 12.97 2.29 -2.27
CA ARG A 153 12.80 3.60 -2.91
C ARG A 153 12.75 3.50 -4.43
N LYS A 154 13.58 2.65 -5.07
CA LYS A 154 13.48 2.36 -6.50
C LYS A 154 12.17 1.64 -6.86
N GLU A 155 11.71 0.70 -6.04
CA GLU A 155 10.43 0.00 -6.21
C GLU A 155 9.27 1.02 -6.23
N TRP A 156 9.20 1.90 -5.24
CA TRP A 156 8.20 2.97 -5.17
C TRP A 156 8.24 3.96 -6.34
N ILE A 157 9.44 4.37 -6.78
CA ILE A 157 9.62 5.24 -7.95
C ILE A 157 9.14 4.55 -9.22
N ASN A 158 9.43 3.26 -9.39
CA ASN A 158 8.91 2.47 -10.48
C ASN A 158 7.38 2.35 -10.43
N ASP A 159 6.82 1.98 -9.28
CA ASP A 159 5.39 1.67 -9.16
C ASP A 159 4.53 2.90 -9.43
N LEU A 160 4.97 4.09 -8.99
CA LEU A 160 4.37 5.37 -9.38
C LEU A 160 4.44 5.60 -10.90
N ALA A 161 5.60 5.34 -11.53
CA ALA A 161 5.72 5.47 -12.97
C ALA A 161 4.81 4.48 -13.72
N GLN A 162 4.67 3.23 -13.26
CA GLN A 162 3.75 2.24 -13.86
C GLN A 162 2.29 2.67 -13.69
N ALA A 163 1.90 3.18 -12.53
CA ALA A 163 0.55 3.66 -12.27
C ALA A 163 0.14 4.79 -13.22
N VAL A 164 1.01 5.78 -13.41
CA VAL A 164 0.71 6.95 -14.25
C VAL A 164 0.89 6.65 -15.75
N ALA A 165 1.83 5.78 -16.15
CA ALA A 165 1.92 5.29 -17.52
C ALA A 165 0.69 4.44 -17.93
N PHE A 166 0.05 3.75 -16.98
CA PHE A 166 -1.25 3.11 -17.21
C PHE A 166 -2.34 4.15 -17.48
N LEU A 167 -2.44 5.22 -16.69
CA LEU A 167 -3.38 6.32 -16.94
C LEU A 167 -3.13 6.96 -18.33
N GLU A 168 -1.87 7.24 -18.66
CA GLU A 168 -1.48 7.76 -19.97
C GLU A 168 -1.91 6.84 -21.12
N SER A 169 -1.81 5.52 -20.94
CA SER A 169 -2.27 4.53 -21.93
C SER A 169 -3.79 4.51 -22.15
N LEU A 170 -4.56 5.03 -21.19
CA LEU A 170 -6.01 5.24 -21.27
C LEU A 170 -6.37 6.66 -21.77
N ASN A 171 -5.38 7.46 -22.19
CA ASN A 171 -5.51 8.88 -22.50
C ASN A 171 -5.99 9.72 -21.30
N LEU A 172 -5.69 9.28 -20.08
CA LEU A 172 -5.98 9.96 -18.81
C LEU A 172 -4.69 10.54 -18.20
N ALA A 173 -4.86 11.54 -17.34
CA ALA A 173 -3.84 12.12 -16.48
C ALA A 173 -4.42 12.24 -15.06
N HIS A 174 -3.62 11.99 -14.03
CA HIS A 174 -4.12 11.88 -12.65
C HIS A 174 -4.60 13.22 -12.09
N GLY A 175 -3.96 14.33 -12.48
CA GLY A 175 -4.33 15.69 -12.08
C GLY A 175 -3.92 16.07 -10.65
N ASP A 176 -4.01 15.18 -9.66
CA ASP A 176 -3.59 15.46 -8.27
C ASP A 176 -2.55 14.43 -7.77
N LEU A 177 -1.35 14.41 -8.38
CA LEU A 177 -0.24 13.55 -7.97
C LEU A 177 0.50 14.15 -6.77
N ARG A 178 0.29 13.58 -5.58
CA ARG A 178 0.78 14.13 -4.31
C ARG A 178 0.96 13.05 -3.22
N PRO A 179 1.67 13.34 -2.12
CA PRO A 179 2.03 12.33 -1.12
C PRO A 179 0.85 11.77 -0.32
N GLU A 180 -0.28 12.47 -0.27
CA GLU A 180 -1.50 12.00 0.40
C GLU A 180 -2.20 10.90 -0.41
N ASN A 181 -2.21 11.03 -1.73
CA ASN A 181 -2.95 10.19 -2.68
C ASN A 181 -2.18 8.89 -3.02
N VAL A 182 -0.93 8.77 -2.55
CA VAL A 182 -0.05 7.61 -2.68
C VAL A 182 -0.08 6.80 -1.38
N LEU A 183 -0.74 5.64 -1.42
CA LEU A 183 -1.04 4.82 -0.24
C LEU A 183 -0.14 3.58 -0.12
N LEU A 184 0.03 3.09 1.11
CA LEU A 184 0.91 1.98 1.46
C LEU A 184 0.16 0.83 2.13
N ASP A 185 0.56 -0.43 1.85
CA ASP A 185 0.26 -1.58 2.70
C ASP A 185 1.56 -2.32 3.00
N ARG A 186 2.04 -2.18 4.23
CA ARG A 186 3.41 -2.50 4.65
C ARG A 186 4.43 -1.72 3.79
N ASN A 187 5.00 -2.36 2.78
CA ASN A 187 5.94 -1.78 1.81
C ASN A 187 5.37 -1.69 0.39
N ARG A 188 4.20 -2.28 0.11
CA ARG A 188 3.54 -2.17 -1.21
C ARG A 188 3.00 -0.75 -1.37
N LEU A 189 3.29 -0.09 -2.49
CA LEU A 189 2.77 1.23 -2.85
C LEU A 189 1.65 1.09 -3.88
N ARG A 190 0.59 1.89 -3.75
CA ARG A 190 -0.40 2.09 -4.81
C ARG A 190 -0.89 3.53 -4.89
N LEU A 191 -1.14 4.00 -6.11
CA LEU A 191 -1.77 5.29 -6.40
C LEU A 191 -3.30 5.20 -6.22
N SER A 192 -3.93 6.28 -5.77
CA SER A 192 -5.35 6.37 -5.45
C SER A 192 -5.89 7.81 -5.55
N ASP A 193 -7.19 7.97 -5.32
CA ASP A 193 -7.93 9.24 -5.28
C ASP A 193 -7.99 9.96 -6.64
N PHE A 194 -8.93 9.50 -7.48
CA PHE A 194 -9.02 9.90 -8.89
C PHE A 194 -10.01 11.07 -9.12
N ASP A 195 -10.38 11.80 -8.06
CA ASP A 195 -11.35 12.92 -8.10
C ASP A 195 -10.94 14.05 -9.06
N CYS A 196 -9.63 14.20 -9.32
CA CYS A 196 -9.07 15.17 -10.28
C CYS A 196 -8.57 14.54 -11.59
N THR A 197 -8.76 13.23 -11.78
CA THR A 197 -8.32 12.51 -12.99
C THR A 197 -9.23 12.84 -14.17
N ALA A 198 -8.64 13.23 -15.30
CA ALA A 198 -9.37 13.59 -16.51
C ALA A 198 -8.54 13.30 -17.78
N THR A 199 -9.19 13.47 -18.93
CA THR A 199 -8.60 13.26 -20.25
C THR A 199 -7.38 14.16 -20.50
N ILE A 200 -6.32 13.62 -21.08
CA ILE A 200 -5.16 14.42 -21.51
C ILE A 200 -5.64 15.54 -22.45
N GLY A 201 -5.19 16.78 -22.18
CA GLY A 201 -5.62 17.99 -22.88
C GLY A 201 -6.74 18.80 -22.20
N THR A 202 -7.33 18.35 -21.09
CA THR A 202 -8.21 19.23 -20.27
C THR A 202 -7.40 20.24 -19.46
N ASN A 203 -8.03 21.31 -18.97
CA ASN A 203 -7.38 22.29 -18.11
C ASN A 203 -6.82 21.65 -16.83
N TYR A 204 -5.63 22.06 -16.39
CA TYR A 204 -5.06 21.61 -15.12
C TYR A 204 -5.59 22.45 -13.94
N GLU A 205 -6.71 22.03 -13.36
CA GLU A 205 -7.38 22.77 -12.28
C GLU A 205 -6.67 22.64 -10.91
N ALA A 206 -6.01 21.52 -10.63
CA ALA A 206 -5.42 21.18 -9.32
C ALA A 206 -3.90 21.50 -9.20
N CYS A 207 -3.43 22.60 -9.79
CA CYS A 207 -1.99 22.93 -9.81
C CYS A 207 -1.46 23.44 -8.45
N MET A 208 -1.09 22.53 -7.56
CA MET A 208 -0.59 22.83 -6.21
C MET A 208 0.91 22.56 -6.06
N ALA A 209 1.72 23.59 -5.80
CA ALA A 209 3.14 23.43 -5.50
C ALA A 209 3.35 22.65 -4.18
N PRO A 210 4.42 21.83 -4.04
CA PRO A 210 5.53 21.64 -4.98
C PRO A 210 5.28 20.59 -6.09
N TYR A 211 4.07 20.05 -6.22
CA TYR A 211 3.74 18.97 -7.16
C TYR A 211 3.22 19.47 -8.51
N GLY A 212 2.57 20.64 -8.55
CA GLY A 212 2.24 21.39 -9.76
C GLY A 212 3.18 22.59 -9.98
N ARG A 213 3.30 23.05 -11.23
CA ARG A 213 4.12 24.22 -11.61
C ARG A 213 3.50 25.02 -12.76
N LEU A 214 3.44 26.34 -12.57
CA LEU A 214 3.05 27.32 -13.57
C LEU A 214 4.11 27.47 -14.69
N LEU A 215 3.66 27.79 -15.91
CA LEU A 215 4.53 28.07 -17.05
C LEU A 215 5.38 29.32 -16.83
N ASN A 216 6.62 29.33 -17.32
CA ASN A 216 7.42 30.55 -17.47
C ASN A 216 7.44 31.08 -18.92
N THR A 217 8.06 32.24 -19.08
CA THR A 217 8.17 32.97 -20.36
C THR A 217 8.92 32.24 -21.48
N LYS A 218 9.61 31.13 -21.18
CA LYS A 218 10.37 30.32 -22.16
C LYS A 218 9.55 29.13 -22.71
N GLU A 219 8.39 28.82 -22.11
CA GLU A 219 7.51 27.69 -22.47
C GLU A 219 6.25 28.17 -23.23
N SER A 220 6.36 29.21 -24.06
CA SER A 220 5.22 29.83 -24.75
C SER A 220 4.53 28.95 -25.80
N ASP A 221 5.16 27.84 -26.17
CA ASP A 221 4.58 26.75 -26.97
C ASP A 221 3.64 25.83 -26.16
N GLN A 222 3.72 25.88 -24.83
CA GLN A 222 2.92 25.08 -23.90
C GLN A 222 1.72 25.87 -23.30
N GLY A 223 1.67 27.20 -23.48
CA GLY A 223 0.59 28.07 -22.98
C GLY A 223 1.07 29.45 -22.54
N GLU A 224 0.22 30.16 -21.80
CA GLU A 224 0.54 31.50 -21.27
C GLU A 224 1.35 31.42 -19.95
N CYS A 225 2.34 32.29 -19.80
CA CYS A 225 3.17 32.38 -18.60
C CYS A 225 2.31 32.68 -17.36
N GLY A 226 2.54 31.95 -16.26
CA GLY A 226 1.72 32.03 -15.05
C GLY A 226 0.47 31.15 -15.06
N THR A 227 0.18 30.44 -16.16
CA THR A 227 -0.89 29.43 -16.20
C THR A 227 -0.35 28.02 -15.95
N PRO A 228 -1.15 27.07 -15.43
CA PRO A 228 -0.71 25.70 -15.18
C PRO A 228 -0.57 24.85 -16.47
N SER A 229 -1.09 25.32 -17.61
CA SER A 229 -1.30 24.57 -18.85
C SER A 229 -2.38 23.48 -18.72
N PHE A 230 -2.35 22.51 -19.63
CA PHE A 230 -3.28 21.38 -19.72
C PHE A 230 -2.71 20.12 -19.06
N LEU A 231 -3.59 19.21 -18.66
CA LEU A 231 -3.23 17.87 -18.19
C LEU A 231 -2.50 17.07 -19.29
N GLY A 232 -1.46 16.33 -18.91
CA GLY A 232 -0.66 15.53 -19.84
C GLY A 232 0.79 15.33 -19.38
N PRO A 233 1.66 14.78 -20.25
CA PRO A 233 2.96 14.25 -19.83
C PRO A 233 3.89 15.26 -19.13
N ARG A 234 3.79 16.58 -19.43
CA ARG A 234 4.58 17.63 -18.75
C ARG A 234 4.26 17.72 -17.25
N ILE A 235 2.98 17.82 -16.90
CA ILE A 235 2.57 18.08 -15.52
C ILE A 235 2.63 16.81 -14.67
N GLU A 236 2.30 15.66 -15.27
CA GLU A 236 2.43 14.35 -14.63
C GLU A 236 3.91 14.00 -14.35
N GLN A 237 4.82 14.22 -15.31
CA GLN A 237 6.27 14.05 -15.08
C GLN A 237 6.78 15.00 -13.98
N PHE A 238 6.35 16.26 -13.97
CA PHE A 238 6.81 17.22 -12.97
C PHE A 238 6.41 16.80 -11.55
N ALA A 239 5.15 16.41 -11.35
CA ALA A 239 4.65 15.92 -10.06
C ALA A 239 5.34 14.62 -9.61
N LEU A 240 5.56 13.69 -10.55
CA LEU A 240 6.37 12.49 -10.30
C LEU A 240 7.81 12.87 -9.88
N GLY A 241 8.44 13.86 -10.50
CA GLY A 241 9.76 14.37 -10.11
C GLY A 241 9.78 14.86 -8.65
N SER A 242 8.77 15.63 -8.24
CA SER A 242 8.64 16.11 -6.86
C SER A 242 8.30 14.99 -5.85
N LEU A 243 7.53 13.97 -6.25
CA LEU A 243 7.32 12.76 -5.45
C LEU A 243 8.60 11.93 -5.31
N TYR A 244 9.40 11.81 -6.37
CA TYR A 244 10.69 11.10 -6.33
C TYR A 244 11.71 11.86 -5.49
N TYR A 245 11.69 13.20 -5.50
CA TYR A 245 12.45 14.03 -4.57
C TYR A 245 12.06 13.71 -3.11
N LEU A 246 10.77 13.75 -2.78
CA LEU A 246 10.28 13.40 -1.44
C LEU A 246 10.73 11.98 -1.01
N ILE A 247 10.63 10.99 -1.90
CA ILE A 247 11.09 9.62 -1.64
C ILE A 247 12.60 9.55 -1.41
N ASN A 248 13.39 10.31 -2.17
CA ASN A 248 14.86 10.24 -2.16
C ASN A 248 15.50 11.00 -1.00
N TYR A 249 14.99 12.20 -0.71
CA TYR A 249 15.52 13.13 0.29
C TYR A 249 14.80 13.02 1.65
N GLY A 250 13.56 12.52 1.69
CA GLY A 250 12.79 12.38 2.93
C GLY A 250 12.09 13.67 3.38
N PHE A 251 12.03 14.68 2.52
CA PHE A 251 11.29 15.94 2.71
C PHE A 251 10.87 16.50 1.35
N GLU A 252 9.89 17.41 1.36
CA GLU A 252 9.30 17.98 0.14
C GLU A 252 10.26 18.99 -0.51
N VAL A 253 10.02 19.37 -1.77
CA VAL A 253 10.89 20.33 -2.48
C VAL A 253 10.95 21.65 -1.71
N TYR A 254 12.16 22.10 -1.33
CA TYR A 254 12.45 23.22 -0.42
C TYR A 254 11.99 23.07 1.06
N GLY A 255 11.46 21.91 1.47
CA GLY A 255 11.01 21.65 2.84
C GLY A 255 12.12 21.58 3.90
N ASP A 256 13.39 21.72 3.52
CA ASP A 256 14.58 21.75 4.38
C ASP A 256 15.05 23.17 4.74
N ARG A 257 14.37 24.22 4.27
CA ARG A 257 14.81 25.61 4.47
C ARG A 257 13.66 26.61 4.54
N CYS A 258 13.86 27.70 5.29
CA CYS A 258 13.06 28.91 5.09
C CYS A 258 13.46 29.59 3.78
N LEU A 259 12.48 30.13 3.06
CA LEU A 259 12.69 30.96 1.85
C LEU A 259 12.43 32.46 2.14
N ASP A 260 11.81 32.77 3.27
CA ASP A 260 11.63 34.12 3.81
C ASP A 260 11.73 34.08 5.35
N GLU A 261 11.73 35.25 6.00
CA GLU A 261 11.55 35.37 7.46
C GLU A 261 10.07 35.20 7.85
N ASP A 262 9.12 35.56 6.97
CA ASP A 262 7.70 35.29 7.14
C ASP A 262 7.33 33.87 6.65
N PRO A 263 6.81 32.97 7.53
CA PRO A 263 6.38 31.63 7.13
C PRO A 263 5.27 31.61 6.05
N TYR A 264 4.44 32.65 5.94
CA TYR A 264 3.39 32.72 4.94
C TYR A 264 3.93 32.93 3.51
N GLU A 265 5.10 33.56 3.37
CA GLU A 265 5.76 33.81 2.08
C GLU A 265 6.56 32.60 1.55
N HIS A 266 6.75 31.54 2.35
CA HIS A 266 7.40 30.31 1.88
C HIS A 266 6.65 29.70 0.68
N GLY A 267 5.31 29.58 0.76
CA GLY A 267 4.49 29.00 -0.30
C GLY A 267 4.58 29.76 -1.64
N PRO A 268 4.32 31.08 -1.65
CA PRO A 268 4.55 31.95 -2.82
C PRO A 268 5.94 31.82 -3.43
N LYS A 269 7.00 31.78 -2.61
CA LYS A 269 8.39 31.62 -3.09
C LYS A 269 8.68 30.24 -3.69
N VAL A 270 8.09 29.16 -3.17
CA VAL A 270 8.18 27.85 -3.85
C VAL A 270 7.51 27.93 -5.23
N VAL A 271 6.37 28.61 -5.37
CA VAL A 271 5.72 28.80 -6.68
C VAL A 271 6.62 29.59 -7.63
N GLU A 272 7.23 30.69 -7.18
CA GLU A 272 8.14 31.52 -7.98
C GLU A 272 9.39 30.74 -8.45
N LEU A 273 10.11 30.11 -7.51
CA LEU A 273 11.32 29.33 -7.81
C LEU A 273 11.04 28.22 -8.80
N LEU A 274 10.01 27.40 -8.52
CA LEU A 274 9.64 26.31 -9.40
C LEU A 274 9.23 26.85 -10.77
N GLN A 275 8.38 27.88 -10.86
CA GLN A 275 7.98 28.50 -12.14
C GLN A 275 9.21 28.91 -12.97
N ASN A 276 10.19 29.57 -12.35
CA ASN A 276 11.44 30.00 -12.99
C ASN A 276 12.37 28.85 -13.45
N MET A 277 12.02 27.60 -13.11
CA MET A 277 12.83 26.38 -13.27
C MET A 277 14.09 26.40 -12.39
N GLU A 278 13.99 27.05 -11.23
CA GLU A 278 14.96 26.97 -10.16
C GLU A 278 14.55 25.83 -9.22
N PHE A 279 15.51 24.94 -8.92
CA PHE A 279 15.28 23.71 -8.17
C PHE A 279 16.35 23.53 -7.09
N PRO A 280 16.10 22.74 -6.03
CA PRO A 280 17.14 22.35 -5.08
C PRO A 280 18.29 21.61 -5.78
N THR A 281 19.51 21.75 -5.24
CA THR A 281 20.64 20.90 -5.62
C THR A 281 20.29 19.42 -5.41
N LEU A 282 20.68 18.57 -6.35
CA LEU A 282 20.52 17.12 -6.26
C LEU A 282 21.87 16.45 -5.93
N ASP A 283 22.01 15.98 -4.68
CA ASP A 283 23.21 15.37 -4.11
C ASP A 283 22.95 14.02 -3.38
N GLY A 284 21.79 13.41 -3.61
CA GLY A 284 21.31 12.20 -2.95
C GLY A 284 21.78 10.88 -3.57
N ASN A 285 20.95 10.27 -4.44
CA ASN A 285 21.29 9.04 -5.15
C ASN A 285 21.35 9.29 -6.66
N PRO A 286 22.53 9.26 -7.31
CA PRO A 286 22.70 9.71 -8.69
C PRO A 286 21.77 9.09 -9.75
N LEU A 287 21.28 7.86 -9.54
CA LEU A 287 20.32 7.22 -10.45
C LEU A 287 18.91 7.80 -10.30
N ILE A 288 18.49 8.09 -9.06
CA ILE A 288 17.19 8.69 -8.76
C ILE A 288 17.23 10.20 -9.07
N ASP A 289 18.32 10.87 -8.73
CA ASP A 289 18.55 12.28 -9.05
C ASP A 289 18.52 12.54 -10.56
N ASN A 290 19.07 11.62 -11.37
CA ASN A 290 18.96 11.70 -12.83
C ASN A 290 17.52 11.54 -13.34
N ILE A 291 16.66 10.79 -12.63
CA ILE A 291 15.23 10.72 -12.96
C ILE A 291 14.54 12.03 -12.56
N ILE A 292 14.79 12.55 -11.36
CA ILE A 292 14.22 13.81 -10.86
C ILE A 292 14.55 14.97 -11.83
N ASP A 293 15.82 15.12 -12.21
CA ASP A 293 16.28 16.09 -13.20
C ASP A 293 15.55 15.95 -14.56
N LYS A 294 15.39 14.71 -15.04
CA LYS A 294 14.67 14.46 -16.31
C LYS A 294 13.18 14.77 -16.21
N CYS A 295 12.55 14.42 -15.09
CA CYS A 295 11.13 14.70 -14.81
C CYS A 295 10.84 16.20 -14.76
N TRP A 296 11.54 16.96 -13.92
CA TRP A 296 11.33 18.41 -13.79
C TRP A 296 11.59 19.18 -15.09
N HIS A 297 12.54 18.72 -15.90
CA HIS A 297 12.90 19.33 -17.19
C HIS A 297 12.17 18.73 -18.41
N LYS A 298 11.12 17.90 -18.24
CA LYS A 298 10.33 17.29 -19.34
C LYS A 298 11.23 16.58 -20.38
N LYS A 299 12.25 15.84 -19.91
CA LYS A 299 13.25 15.16 -20.76
C LYS A 299 12.78 13.77 -21.25
N TYR A 300 11.63 13.28 -20.80
CA TYR A 300 10.93 12.15 -21.41
C TYR A 300 9.78 12.67 -22.29
N ALA A 301 9.53 12.03 -23.43
CA ALA A 301 8.41 12.40 -24.31
C ALA A 301 7.05 11.99 -23.71
N THR A 302 7.02 10.86 -22.98
CA THR A 302 5.83 10.26 -22.36
C THR A 302 6.15 9.72 -20.97
N VAL A 303 5.12 9.49 -20.15
CA VAL A 303 5.26 8.81 -18.86
C VAL A 303 5.61 7.33 -19.06
N SER A 304 5.16 6.72 -20.15
CA SER A 304 5.55 5.35 -20.56
C SER A 304 7.06 5.19 -20.82
N GLU A 305 7.74 6.23 -21.33
CA GLU A 305 9.20 6.25 -21.46
C GLU A 305 9.88 6.29 -20.08
N LEU A 306 9.41 7.16 -19.17
CA LEU A 306 9.84 7.21 -17.78
C LEU A 306 9.64 5.84 -17.08
N ALA A 307 8.46 5.22 -17.23
CA ALA A 307 8.12 3.92 -16.66
C ALA A 307 8.94 2.76 -17.24
N THR A 308 9.50 2.93 -18.45
CA THR A 308 10.45 1.98 -19.03
C THR A 308 11.84 2.16 -18.41
N HIS A 309 12.30 3.40 -18.22
CA HIS A 309 13.59 3.74 -17.60
C HIS A 309 13.65 3.40 -16.10
N THR A 310 12.58 3.62 -15.32
CA THR A 310 12.54 3.19 -13.91
C THR A 310 12.59 1.68 -13.77
N ARG A 311 11.97 0.95 -14.71
CA ARG A 311 11.93 -0.52 -14.71
C ARG A 311 13.30 -1.14 -15.00
N SER A 312 14.08 -0.60 -15.95
CA SER A 312 15.42 -1.11 -16.24
C SER A 312 16.38 -0.93 -15.04
N LEU A 313 16.27 0.19 -14.33
CA LEU A 313 17.04 0.47 -13.12
C LEU A 313 16.69 -0.44 -11.93
N LEU A 314 15.54 -1.12 -11.96
CA LEU A 314 15.23 -2.24 -11.05
C LEU A 314 15.87 -3.53 -11.54
N THR A 315 15.68 -3.93 -12.81
CA THR A 315 16.21 -5.21 -13.33
C THR A 315 17.74 -5.29 -13.19
N GLU A 316 18.45 -4.22 -13.53
CA GLU A 316 19.91 -4.10 -13.31
C GLU A 316 20.30 -4.28 -11.83
N THR A 317 19.46 -3.82 -10.90
CA THR A 317 19.71 -3.97 -9.46
C THR A 317 19.51 -5.40 -8.99
N THR A 318 18.47 -6.10 -9.47
CA THR A 318 18.28 -7.53 -9.21
C THR A 318 19.41 -8.37 -9.80
N ASP A 319 19.77 -8.17 -11.07
CA ASP A 319 20.84 -8.94 -11.73
C ASP A 319 22.19 -8.76 -11.03
N ALA A 320 22.50 -7.51 -10.64
CA ALA A 320 23.67 -7.19 -9.82
C ALA A 320 23.57 -7.74 -8.38
N MET A 321 22.38 -8.07 -7.86
CA MET A 321 22.22 -8.71 -6.54
C MET A 321 22.26 -10.24 -6.63
N GLU A 322 21.73 -10.85 -7.70
CA GLU A 322 21.76 -12.30 -7.90
C GLU A 322 23.17 -12.81 -8.23
N SER A 323 23.91 -12.10 -9.08
CA SER A 323 25.33 -12.35 -9.34
C SER A 323 26.16 -12.36 -8.03
N ARG A 324 26.05 -11.30 -7.21
CA ARG A 324 26.73 -11.22 -5.90
C ARG A 324 26.24 -12.26 -4.89
N LYS A 325 24.94 -12.62 -4.88
CA LYS A 325 24.43 -13.77 -4.08
C LYS A 325 25.07 -15.08 -4.53
N LYS A 326 25.20 -15.30 -5.83
CA LYS A 326 25.81 -16.51 -6.41
C LYS A 326 27.29 -16.62 -6.03
N GLU A 327 28.09 -15.58 -6.26
CA GLU A 327 29.49 -15.50 -5.81
C GLU A 327 29.63 -15.77 -4.31
N SER A 328 28.78 -15.13 -3.49
CA SER A 328 28.76 -15.34 -2.03
C SER A 328 28.45 -16.80 -1.67
N SER A 329 27.51 -17.44 -2.36
CA SER A 329 27.17 -18.86 -2.15
C SER A 329 28.26 -19.83 -2.61
N GLU A 330 29.02 -19.48 -3.66
CA GLU A 330 30.17 -20.23 -4.14
C GLU A 330 31.35 -20.12 -3.15
N VAL A 331 31.59 -18.92 -2.59
CA VAL A 331 32.54 -18.72 -1.48
C VAL A 331 32.09 -19.47 -0.22
N GLU A 332 30.80 -19.44 0.13
CA GLU A 332 30.29 -20.15 1.31
C GLU A 332 30.37 -21.68 1.14
N THR A 333 30.13 -22.21 -0.06
CA THR A 333 30.33 -23.64 -0.36
C THR A 333 31.82 -24.03 -0.37
N LEU A 334 32.72 -23.13 -0.80
CA LEU A 334 34.17 -23.33 -0.65
C LEU A 334 34.58 -23.39 0.82
N VAL A 335 34.11 -22.47 1.67
CA VAL A 335 34.35 -22.46 3.13
C VAL A 335 33.71 -23.67 3.82
N LYS A 336 32.51 -24.09 3.43
CA LYS A 336 31.86 -25.34 3.88
C LYS A 336 32.67 -26.57 3.47
N THR A 337 33.33 -26.56 2.31
CA THR A 337 34.19 -27.66 1.82
C THR A 337 35.53 -27.70 2.55
N ILE A 338 36.19 -26.55 2.74
CA ILE A 338 37.41 -26.42 3.53
C ILE A 338 37.15 -26.88 4.98
N SER A 339 36.08 -26.39 5.62
CA SER A 339 35.73 -26.80 6.99
C SER A 339 35.25 -28.25 7.09
N LYS A 340 34.68 -28.86 6.03
CA LYS A 340 34.45 -30.32 5.97
C LYS A 340 35.77 -31.09 5.92
N ARG A 341 36.74 -30.65 5.10
CA ARG A 341 38.09 -31.24 5.00
C ARG A 341 38.86 -31.15 6.32
N TRP A 342 38.84 -29.99 6.99
CA TRP A 342 39.39 -29.83 8.34
C TRP A 342 38.68 -30.69 9.37
N ARG A 343 37.33 -30.75 9.35
CA ARG A 343 36.58 -31.66 10.22
C ARG A 343 36.93 -33.12 9.99
N MET A 344 37.17 -33.56 8.75
CA MET A 344 37.61 -34.94 8.47
C MET A 344 39.04 -35.23 8.95
N ALA A 345 39.97 -34.27 8.82
CA ALA A 345 41.31 -34.38 9.40
C ALA A 345 41.26 -34.46 10.93
N LEU A 346 40.50 -33.57 11.57
CA LEU A 346 40.27 -33.59 13.00
C LEU A 346 39.59 -34.88 13.46
N ARG A 347 38.63 -35.42 12.68
CA ARG A 347 37.98 -36.72 12.97
C ARG A 347 38.95 -37.91 12.87
N ARG A 348 40.01 -37.82 12.07
CA ARG A 348 41.08 -38.85 12.05
C ARG A 348 41.98 -38.74 13.28
N ILE A 349 42.35 -37.51 13.66
CA ILE A 349 43.13 -37.25 14.88
C ILE A 349 42.35 -37.69 16.12
N THR A 350 41.08 -37.33 16.24
CA THR A 350 40.25 -37.77 17.36
C THR A 350 39.90 -39.26 17.28
N HIS A 351 39.71 -39.86 16.11
CA HIS A 351 39.54 -41.32 16.02
C HIS A 351 40.79 -42.09 16.47
N TRP A 352 42.00 -41.57 16.23
CA TRP A 352 43.24 -42.14 16.75
C TRP A 352 43.26 -42.08 18.29
N ILE A 353 43.03 -40.89 18.87
CA ILE A 353 42.94 -40.68 20.33
C ILE A 353 41.81 -41.52 20.98
N PHE A 354 40.65 -41.64 20.31
CA PHE A 354 39.51 -42.43 20.77
C PHE A 354 39.62 -43.93 20.47
N TYR A 355 40.61 -44.38 19.70
CA TYR A 355 40.90 -45.81 19.56
C TYR A 355 41.53 -46.32 20.86
N ASP A 356 42.53 -45.61 21.37
CA ASP A 356 43.21 -45.91 22.64
C ASP A 356 42.25 -45.80 23.84
N LEU A 357 41.52 -44.68 23.95
CA LEU A 357 40.44 -44.55 24.95
C LEU A 357 39.30 -45.56 24.75
N GLY A 358 39.05 -46.01 23.53
CA GLY A 358 38.03 -47.01 23.20
C GLY A 358 38.39 -48.43 23.64
N VAL A 359 39.67 -48.77 23.73
CA VAL A 359 40.15 -49.99 24.40
C VAL A 359 39.82 -49.93 25.89
N TRP A 360 40.02 -48.77 26.52
CA TRP A 360 39.75 -48.55 27.95
C TRP A 360 38.25 -48.61 28.30
N CYS A 361 37.41 -47.84 27.62
CA CYS A 361 35.97 -47.73 27.93
C CYS A 361 35.16 -49.02 27.66
N ARG A 362 35.65 -49.93 26.80
CA ARG A 362 35.02 -51.26 26.60
C ARG A 362 35.03 -52.12 27.87
N SER A 363 35.91 -51.85 28.83
CA SER A 363 35.91 -52.55 30.13
C SER A 363 34.86 -52.05 31.12
N LEU A 364 34.18 -50.91 30.85
CA LEU A 364 33.32 -50.24 31.83
C LEU A 364 31.82 -50.32 31.49
N LEU A 365 31.47 -50.29 30.20
CA LEU A 365 30.08 -50.16 29.74
C LEU A 365 29.26 -51.47 29.66
N HIS A 366 29.84 -52.61 30.03
CA HIS A 366 29.10 -53.87 30.21
C HIS A 366 28.27 -53.90 31.53
N SER A 367 28.27 -52.81 32.30
CA SER A 367 27.76 -52.76 33.68
C SER A 367 26.34 -52.17 33.84
N VAL A 368 25.93 -51.17 33.04
CA VAL A 368 24.87 -50.22 33.47
C VAL A 368 23.74 -49.90 32.45
N TYR A 369 23.29 -50.83 31.59
CA TYR A 369 22.10 -50.56 30.74
C TYR A 369 21.09 -51.72 30.60
N ARG A 370 19.85 -51.51 31.07
CA ARG A 370 18.68 -52.39 30.91
C ARG A 370 17.34 -51.62 31.09
N LYS A 371 16.47 -51.57 30.05
CA LYS A 371 15.05 -51.02 29.99
C LYS A 371 14.81 -49.47 29.96
N ILE A 372 13.64 -48.82 29.63
CA ILE A 372 12.46 -48.95 28.66
C ILE A 372 11.12 -48.28 29.22
N THR A 373 10.05 -47.76 28.53
CA THR A 373 9.77 -46.71 27.46
C THR A 373 8.21 -46.40 27.28
N ILE A 374 7.77 -45.31 26.56
CA ILE A 374 6.47 -45.10 25.77
C ILE A 374 5.09 -44.75 26.50
N THR A 375 3.98 -44.12 25.98
CA THR A 375 3.59 -42.84 25.22
C THR A 375 2.02 -42.49 25.26
N GLU A 376 1.57 -41.27 24.81
CA GLU A 376 0.21 -40.85 24.22
C GLU A 376 -1.11 -40.81 25.08
N ARG A 377 -2.34 -40.24 24.78
CA ARG A 377 -3.07 -39.22 23.89
C ARG A 377 -4.53 -38.96 24.48
N ASP A 378 -5.67 -38.34 24.01
CA ASP A 378 -6.36 -37.59 22.87
C ASP A 378 -7.79 -37.05 23.41
N SER A 379 -8.84 -36.41 22.80
CA SER A 379 -9.19 -35.50 21.63
C SER A 379 -10.73 -35.09 21.52
N GLY A 380 -11.14 -33.87 21.03
CA GLY A 380 -12.50 -33.47 20.45
C GLY A 380 -13.63 -32.83 21.36
N ASP A 381 -14.82 -32.28 20.93
CA ASP A 381 -15.33 -31.57 19.68
C ASP A 381 -16.84 -31.03 19.75
N ASP A 382 -17.37 -30.27 18.74
CA ASP A 382 -18.82 -29.88 18.35
C ASP A 382 -19.74 -28.91 19.23
N ARG A 383 -20.90 -28.24 18.87
CA ARG A 383 -21.58 -27.67 17.63
C ARG A 383 -22.90 -26.78 17.84
N ASP A 384 -23.46 -26.14 16.77
CA ASP A 384 -24.85 -25.61 16.42
C ASP A 384 -25.57 -24.44 17.22
N GLY A 385 -26.63 -23.67 16.78
CA GLY A 385 -27.39 -23.45 15.49
C GLY A 385 -28.75 -22.62 15.59
N VAL A 386 -29.43 -22.25 14.46
CA VAL A 386 -30.89 -21.81 14.22
C VAL A 386 -31.36 -20.29 14.21
N ASP A 387 -32.33 -19.89 13.32
CA ASP A 387 -32.93 -18.52 13.07
C ASP A 387 -34.34 -18.51 12.32
N GLU A 388 -35.20 -17.43 12.29
CA GLU A 388 -36.26 -17.16 11.23
C GLU A 388 -37.13 -15.80 11.22
N SER A 389 -37.86 -15.54 10.09
CA SER A 389 -39.02 -14.66 9.62
C SER A 389 -39.56 -13.31 10.23
N CYS A 390 -39.50 -12.18 9.47
CA CYS A 390 -40.50 -11.06 9.42
C CYS A 390 -40.29 -9.97 8.29
N LEU A 391 -39.49 -10.22 7.25
CA LEU A 391 -38.79 -9.15 6.49
C LEU A 391 -39.13 -9.05 4.99
N GLU A 392 -40.21 -9.70 4.53
CA GLU A 392 -40.32 -10.17 3.14
C GLU A 392 -40.42 -9.09 2.04
N GLU A 393 -41.09 -7.96 2.25
CA GLU A 393 -41.32 -6.99 1.15
C GLU A 393 -40.07 -6.14 0.84
N GLU A 394 -39.31 -5.73 1.84
CA GLU A 394 -38.02 -5.04 1.63
C GLU A 394 -36.93 -6.01 1.14
N PHE A 395 -37.11 -7.31 1.38
CA PHE A 395 -36.24 -8.37 0.88
C PHE A 395 -36.27 -8.50 -0.64
N ILE A 396 -37.34 -8.11 -1.34
CA ILE A 396 -37.49 -8.42 -2.78
C ILE A 396 -36.50 -7.62 -3.65
N SER A 397 -36.36 -6.30 -3.45
CA SER A 397 -35.38 -5.50 -4.21
C SER A 397 -33.93 -5.79 -3.76
N LYS A 398 -33.73 -6.02 -2.46
CA LYS A 398 -32.43 -6.48 -1.91
C LYS A 398 -32.04 -7.85 -2.49
N ARG A 399 -33.00 -8.74 -2.74
CA ARG A 399 -32.80 -10.04 -3.38
C ARG A 399 -32.44 -9.93 -4.85
N GLU A 400 -33.00 -8.99 -5.61
CA GLU A 400 -32.56 -8.75 -7.00
C GLU A 400 -31.10 -8.29 -7.05
N PHE A 401 -30.69 -7.40 -6.14
CA PHE A 401 -29.29 -7.01 -5.95
C PHE A 401 -28.40 -8.21 -5.53
N CYS A 402 -28.83 -9.01 -4.55
CA CYS A 402 -28.08 -10.20 -4.12
C CYS A 402 -27.97 -11.26 -5.23
N GLN A 403 -29.01 -11.43 -6.06
CA GLN A 403 -28.99 -12.35 -7.21
C GLN A 403 -28.09 -11.86 -8.35
N ASP A 404 -27.86 -10.55 -8.48
CA ASP A 404 -26.85 -10.00 -9.38
C ASP A 404 -25.42 -10.23 -8.83
N LEU A 405 -25.20 -10.03 -7.52
CA LEU A 405 -23.93 -10.38 -6.85
C LEU A 405 -23.62 -11.88 -6.92
N GLU A 406 -24.64 -12.74 -6.79
CA GLU A 406 -24.54 -14.20 -6.90
C GLU A 406 -24.26 -14.64 -8.34
N LYS A 407 -24.97 -14.10 -9.33
CA LYS A 407 -24.67 -14.33 -10.77
C LYS A 407 -23.26 -13.88 -11.17
N ARG A 408 -22.71 -12.86 -10.50
CA ARG A 408 -21.33 -12.38 -10.67
C ARG A 408 -20.31 -13.13 -9.81
N GLY A 409 -20.73 -14.17 -9.09
CA GLY A 409 -19.86 -15.09 -8.36
C GLY A 409 -19.30 -14.57 -7.03
N LEU A 410 -19.75 -13.40 -6.53
CA LEU A 410 -19.16 -12.79 -5.34
C LEU A 410 -19.29 -13.67 -4.09
N LEU A 411 -20.41 -14.38 -3.93
CA LEU A 411 -20.62 -15.29 -2.80
C LEU A 411 -19.68 -16.51 -2.85
N HIS A 412 -19.40 -17.04 -4.05
CA HIS A 412 -18.42 -18.10 -4.25
C HIS A 412 -17.00 -17.59 -3.96
N ALA A 413 -16.66 -16.37 -4.41
CA ALA A 413 -15.36 -15.74 -4.19
C ALA A 413 -15.08 -15.40 -2.71
N LEU A 414 -16.11 -15.04 -1.93
CA LEU A 414 -15.98 -14.80 -0.49
C LEU A 414 -15.90 -16.10 0.33
N CYS A 415 -16.47 -17.21 -0.15
CA CYS A 415 -16.50 -18.49 0.57
C CYS A 415 -15.38 -19.47 0.18
N SER A 416 -14.81 -19.39 -1.03
CA SER A 416 -13.84 -20.39 -1.51
C SER A 416 -12.50 -20.35 -0.77
N GLY A 417 -12.08 -19.17 -0.31
CA GLY A 417 -10.73 -18.94 0.24
C GLY A 417 -9.60 -18.98 -0.79
N GLU A 418 -9.90 -19.27 -2.07
CA GLU A 418 -8.95 -19.37 -3.19
C GLU A 418 -9.10 -18.15 -4.12
N PRO A 419 -8.30 -17.07 -3.90
CA PRO A 419 -8.39 -15.84 -4.67
C PRO A 419 -7.94 -15.98 -6.13
N GLU A 420 -7.23 -17.05 -6.49
CA GLU A 420 -6.83 -17.37 -7.87
C GLU A 420 -8.05 -17.46 -8.81
N GLN A 421 -9.20 -17.91 -8.30
CA GLN A 421 -10.43 -18.10 -9.07
C GLN A 421 -11.08 -16.79 -9.56
N ILE A 422 -10.67 -15.64 -9.01
CA ILE A 422 -11.09 -14.29 -9.41
C ILE A 422 -9.94 -13.46 -10.03
N GLY A 423 -8.87 -14.13 -10.47
CA GLY A 423 -7.77 -13.50 -11.21
C GLY A 423 -6.61 -12.97 -10.36
N PHE A 424 -6.58 -13.21 -9.05
CA PHE A 424 -5.37 -12.95 -8.25
C PHE A 424 -4.32 -14.04 -8.50
N THR A 425 -3.35 -13.79 -9.39
CA THR A 425 -2.16 -14.64 -9.52
C THR A 425 -1.28 -14.52 -8.27
N PHE A 426 -1.37 -15.51 -7.37
CA PHE A 426 -0.64 -15.55 -6.10
C PHE A 426 0.80 -16.07 -6.27
N ASP A 427 1.64 -15.27 -6.93
CA ASP A 427 3.09 -15.48 -6.87
C ASP A 427 3.63 -15.09 -5.47
N TRP A 428 3.75 -16.12 -4.62
CA TRP A 428 4.54 -16.19 -3.38
C TRP A 428 4.05 -15.41 -2.15
N TYR A 429 3.25 -16.09 -1.31
CA TYR A 429 3.34 -15.88 0.14
C TYR A 429 3.15 -17.18 0.95
N ARG A 430 4.24 -17.71 1.53
CA ARG A 430 4.18 -18.68 2.64
C ARG A 430 4.53 -17.97 3.94
N HIS A 431 3.61 -17.99 4.90
CA HIS A 431 3.85 -17.50 6.25
C HIS A 431 4.89 -18.34 7.00
N SER A 432 5.60 -17.68 7.91
CA SER A 432 5.77 -18.21 9.27
C SER A 432 5.67 -17.05 10.26
N VAL A 433 4.83 -17.19 11.29
CA VAL A 433 4.67 -16.20 12.36
C VAL A 433 5.09 -16.87 13.66
N TYR A 434 6.10 -16.29 14.30
CA TYR A 434 6.42 -16.46 15.71
C TYR A 434 6.79 -15.05 16.21
N SER A 435 5.83 -14.28 16.73
CA SER A 435 5.37 -14.34 18.12
C SER A 435 6.46 -13.85 19.08
N GLU A 436 6.46 -12.54 19.34
CA GLU A 436 7.20 -11.98 20.47
C GLU A 436 6.59 -12.50 21.78
N THR A 437 7.44 -13.01 22.67
CA THR A 437 7.10 -13.14 24.09
C THR A 437 8.22 -12.51 24.90
N LEU A 438 7.92 -11.42 25.58
CA LEU A 438 8.76 -10.84 26.61
C LEU A 438 9.06 -11.87 27.70
N ASN A 439 10.25 -11.78 28.30
CA ASN A 439 10.37 -11.87 29.76
C ASN A 439 11.62 -11.12 30.25
N PRO A 440 11.59 -10.56 31.48
CA PRO A 440 12.65 -9.70 31.99
C PRO A 440 13.70 -10.45 32.83
N SER A 441 14.94 -9.95 32.78
CA SER A 441 15.99 -10.13 33.80
C SER A 441 17.05 -9.05 33.66
#